data_AF-A0A913X411-F1
#
_entry.id   AF-A0A913X411-F1
#
_cell.length_a   1.000
_cell.length_b   1.000
_cell.length_c   1.000
_cell.angle_alpha   90.00
_cell.angle_beta   90.00
_cell.angle_gamma   90.00
#
_symmetry.space_group_name_H-M   'P 1'
#
loop_
_entity.id
_entity.type
_entity.pdbx_description
1 polymer ?
#
loop_
_entity_poly.entity_id
_entity_poly.type
_entity_poly.pdbx_seq_one_letter_code
_entity_poly.pdbx_strand_id
1 'polypeptide(L)'
;MLPTVPRVKRIVLDFEKSAWKALSRVLPTVKLSGCSFHWSKAVWRKIQYLGLQAAYHEDRAAQTFLRNVMALPYIPADDIEEMFNRLHEQANQNDSLLNLLQYVRKTWIYANRWDPTTWSAYRRNIRTNNDIEGWHNRINQTSLKQTSAPILRSRKTTTQGSQDRRSSSRTC
;
A
#
# COMPACT_ATOMS: atom_id res chain seq x y z
N MET A 1 -22.53 -29.81 -2.75
CA MET A 1 -23.41 -28.93 -1.97
C MET A 1 -22.60 -28.40 -0.79
N LEU A 2 -22.19 -27.13 -0.80
CA LEU A 2 -21.60 -26.54 0.41
C LEU A 2 -22.72 -26.42 1.45
N PRO A 3 -22.58 -27.03 2.64
CA PRO A 3 -23.62 -27.02 3.64
C PRO A 3 -23.70 -25.61 4.23
N THR A 4 -24.87 -24.98 4.09
CA THR A 4 -25.23 -23.65 4.60
C THR A 4 -24.56 -22.44 3.92
N VAL A 5 -25.38 -21.44 3.59
CA VAL A 5 -24.91 -20.12 3.13
C VAL A 5 -24.05 -19.52 4.24
N PRO A 6 -22.77 -19.17 3.98
CA PRO A 6 -21.92 -18.62 5.03
C PRO A 6 -22.51 -17.32 5.56
N ARG A 7 -22.82 -17.30 6.86
CA ARG A 7 -23.27 -16.10 7.55
C ARG A 7 -22.06 -15.20 7.82
N VAL A 8 -21.74 -14.35 6.85
CA VAL A 8 -20.68 -13.34 6.96
C VAL A 8 -20.97 -12.46 8.18
N LYS A 9 -20.07 -12.45 9.16
CA LYS A 9 -20.19 -11.60 10.36
C LYS A 9 -19.43 -10.28 10.22
N ARG A 10 -18.39 -10.27 9.39
CA ARG A 10 -17.50 -9.12 9.19
C ARG A 10 -16.90 -9.12 7.80
N ILE A 11 -16.76 -7.93 7.22
CA ILE A 11 -16.01 -7.70 5.99
C ILE A 11 -14.87 -6.75 6.29
N VAL A 12 -13.67 -7.09 5.82
CA VAL A 12 -12.49 -6.24 5.88
C VAL A 12 -12.26 -5.69 4.48
N LEU A 13 -12.10 -4.37 4.37
CA LEU A 13 -11.99 -3.68 3.10
C LEU A 13 -10.97 -2.55 3.18
N ASP A 14 -10.59 -2.03 2.02
CA ASP A 14 -9.84 -0.79 1.95
C ASP A 14 -10.69 0.42 2.41
N PHE A 15 -10.08 1.60 2.40
CA PHE A 15 -10.72 2.82 2.89
C PHE A 15 -11.38 3.61 1.74
N GLU A 16 -12.14 2.91 0.88
CA GLU A 16 -12.90 3.52 -0.20
C GLU A 16 -14.34 3.85 0.23
N LYS A 17 -14.68 5.14 0.28
CA LYS A 17 -15.98 5.63 0.78
C LYS A 17 -17.19 4.98 0.07
N SER A 18 -17.11 4.83 -1.25
CA SER A 18 -18.15 4.22 -2.09
C SER A 18 -18.39 2.77 -1.70
N ALA A 19 -17.33 1.98 -1.52
CA ALA A 19 -17.43 0.57 -1.12
C ALA A 19 -18.08 0.43 0.27
N TRP A 20 -17.64 1.22 1.25
CA TRP A 20 -18.25 1.24 2.60
C TRP A 20 -19.74 1.58 2.56
N LYS A 21 -20.11 2.59 1.76
CA LYS A 21 -21.51 3.03 1.61
C LYS A 21 -22.37 1.99 0.88
N ALA A 22 -21.83 1.32 -0.13
CA ALA A 22 -22.55 0.27 -0.85
C ALA A 22 -22.76 -0.97 0.03
N LEU A 23 -21.71 -1.45 0.70
CA LEU A 23 -21.79 -2.64 1.54
C LEU A 23 -22.65 -2.42 2.78
N SER A 24 -22.63 -1.25 3.40
CA SER A 24 -23.51 -0.95 4.53
C SER A 24 -25.00 -0.94 4.14
N ARG A 25 -25.33 -0.62 2.87
CA ARG A 25 -26.70 -0.68 2.35
C ARG A 25 -27.14 -2.11 2.02
N VAL A 26 -26.26 -2.89 1.41
CA VAL A 26 -26.56 -4.27 0.96
C VAL A 26 -26.50 -5.27 2.12
N LEU A 27 -25.61 -5.05 3.09
CA LEU A 27 -25.33 -5.94 4.21
C LEU A 27 -25.34 -5.18 5.55
N PRO A 28 -26.49 -4.62 5.98
CA PRO A 28 -26.57 -3.74 7.15
C PRO A 28 -26.23 -4.44 8.48
N THR A 29 -26.34 -5.76 8.54
CA THR A 29 -26.06 -6.56 9.74
C THR A 29 -24.59 -7.00 9.85
N VAL A 30 -23.80 -6.79 8.79
CA VAL A 30 -22.39 -7.21 8.73
C VAL A 30 -21.51 -6.08 9.25
N LYS A 31 -20.57 -6.41 10.15
CA LYS A 31 -19.61 -5.41 10.63
C LYS A 31 -18.59 -5.10 9.54
N LEU A 32 -18.51 -3.85 9.11
CA LEU A 32 -17.44 -3.39 8.22
C LEU A 32 -16.19 -3.04 9.02
N SER A 33 -15.02 -3.23 8.41
CA SER A 33 -13.74 -2.98 9.05
C SER A 33 -12.69 -2.50 8.06
N GLY A 34 -11.90 -1.54 8.48
CA GLY A 34 -10.69 -1.13 7.78
C GLY A 34 -9.64 -2.25 7.76
N CYS A 35 -8.89 -2.32 6.66
CA CYS A 35 -7.78 -3.23 6.49
C CYS A 35 -6.47 -2.59 7.00
N SER A 36 -5.78 -3.24 7.94
CA SER A 36 -4.52 -2.73 8.50
C SER A 36 -3.42 -2.59 7.45
N PHE A 37 -3.41 -3.44 6.41
CA PHE A 37 -2.49 -3.30 5.28
C PHE A 37 -2.64 -1.98 4.55
N HIS A 38 -3.89 -1.65 4.17
CA HIS A 38 -4.19 -0.43 3.45
C HIS A 38 -3.94 0.80 4.31
N TRP A 39 -4.18 0.68 5.62
CA TRP A 39 -3.80 1.70 6.58
C TRP A 39 -2.26 1.89 6.60
N SER A 40 -1.48 0.80 6.71
CA SER A 40 -0.01 0.87 6.76
C SER A 40 0.53 1.45 5.46
N LYS A 41 -0.05 1.07 4.32
CA LYS A 41 0.29 1.61 3.00
C LYS A 41 -0.03 3.10 2.88
N ALA A 42 -1.15 3.56 3.44
CA ALA A 42 -1.52 4.98 3.43
C ALA A 42 -0.56 5.81 4.30
N VAL A 43 -0.26 5.34 5.51
CA VAL A 43 0.72 5.98 6.41
C VAL A 43 2.11 5.98 5.78
N TRP A 44 2.56 4.87 5.20
CA TRP A 44 3.86 4.77 4.52
C TRP A 44 3.97 5.74 3.35
N ARG A 45 2.94 5.84 2.50
CA ARG A 45 2.91 6.84 1.42
C ARG A 45 3.03 8.26 1.96
N LYS A 46 2.43 8.56 3.11
CA LYS A 46 2.57 9.88 3.74
C LYS A 46 3.98 10.10 4.29
N ILE A 47 4.61 9.09 4.88
CA ILE A 47 6.02 9.12 5.31
C ILE A 47 6.93 9.47 4.12
N GLN A 48 6.75 8.78 2.99
CA GLN A 48 7.51 9.05 1.76
C GLN A 48 7.27 10.47 1.24
N TYR A 49 6.01 10.90 1.18
CA TYR A 49 5.64 12.25 0.73
C TYR A 49 6.28 13.37 1.57
N LEU A 50 6.47 13.13 2.88
CA LEU A 50 7.11 14.07 3.79
C LEU A 50 8.64 13.98 3.80
N GLY A 51 9.24 13.13 2.95
CA GLY A 51 10.70 12.93 2.91
C GLY A 51 11.26 12.14 4.10
N LEU A 52 10.40 11.54 4.93
CA LEU A 52 10.80 10.81 6.15
C LEU A 52 11.33 9.39 5.86
N GLN A 53 11.36 8.97 4.58
CA GLN A 53 11.83 7.64 4.21
C GLN A 53 13.30 7.42 4.55
N ALA A 54 14.18 8.40 4.29
CA ALA A 54 15.60 8.27 4.63
C ALA A 54 15.78 8.10 6.16
N ALA A 55 15.15 8.97 6.95
CA ALA A 55 15.15 8.89 8.40
C ALA A 55 14.61 7.54 8.93
N TYR A 56 13.60 6.96 8.29
CA TYR A 56 13.10 5.64 8.64
C TYR A 56 14.14 4.51 8.48
N HIS A 57 15.07 4.65 7.53
CA HIS A 57 16.09 3.63 7.26
C HIS A 57 17.41 3.89 8.01
N GLU A 58 17.75 5.16 8.24
CA GLU A 58 19.09 5.58 8.68
C GLU A 58 19.11 5.99 10.16
N ASP A 59 18.00 6.47 10.72
CA ASP A 59 17.89 6.86 12.13
C ASP A 59 17.02 5.89 12.92
N ARG A 60 17.61 5.26 13.93
CA ARG A 60 16.93 4.31 14.82
C ARG A 60 15.80 4.95 15.62
N ALA A 61 15.96 6.21 16.03
CA ALA A 61 14.95 6.93 16.81
C ALA A 61 13.74 7.24 15.92
N ALA A 62 13.96 7.83 14.75
CA ALA A 62 12.91 8.06 13.76
C ALA A 62 12.24 6.75 13.31
N GLN A 63 13.01 5.70 13.05
CA GLN A 63 12.46 4.39 12.69
C GLN A 63 11.51 3.85 13.76
N THR A 64 11.93 3.90 15.03
CA THR A 64 11.12 3.42 16.16
C THR A 64 9.83 4.24 16.27
N PHE A 65 9.95 5.56 16.19
CA PHE A 65 8.80 6.47 16.22
C PHE A 65 7.80 6.18 15.09
N LEU A 66 8.27 6.10 13.85
CA LEU A 66 7.44 5.85 12.69
C LEU A 66 6.81 4.45 12.72
N ARG A 67 7.52 3.45 13.25
CA ARG A 67 6.96 2.11 13.50
C ARG A 67 5.87 2.13 14.57
N ASN A 68 6.03 2.92 15.63
CA ASN A 68 4.99 3.09 16.65
C ASN A 68 3.75 3.76 16.06
N VAL A 69 3.92 4.79 15.23
CA VAL A 69 2.81 5.38 14.46
C VAL A 69 2.15 4.30 13.59
N MET A 70 2.94 3.47 12.88
CA MET A 70 2.50 2.33 12.08
C MET A 70 1.93 1.14 12.90
N ALA A 71 1.99 1.20 14.23
CA ALA A 71 1.49 0.13 15.10
C ALA A 71 0.13 0.45 15.71
N LEU A 72 -0.39 1.67 15.54
CA LEU A 72 -1.67 2.10 16.14
C LEU A 72 -2.88 1.17 15.89
N PRO A 73 -3.04 0.49 14.74
CA PRO A 73 -4.15 -0.44 14.55
C PRO A 73 -4.06 -1.66 15.47
N TYR A 74 -2.90 -1.98 16.02
CA TYR A 74 -2.69 -3.20 16.80
C TYR A 74 -2.88 -3.01 18.30
N ILE A 75 -3.36 -1.85 18.74
CA ILE A 75 -3.74 -1.57 20.14
C ILE A 75 -5.27 -1.43 20.27
N PRO A 76 -5.84 -1.60 21.48
CA PRO A 76 -7.27 -1.41 21.72
C PRO A 76 -7.73 -0.05 21.19
N ALA A 77 -8.93 -0.01 20.59
CA ALA A 77 -9.44 1.20 19.97
C ALA A 77 -9.51 2.39 20.96
N ASP A 78 -9.86 2.09 22.21
CA ASP A 78 -10.00 3.06 23.29
C ASP A 78 -8.64 3.66 23.70
N ASP A 79 -7.53 2.94 23.48
CA ASP A 79 -6.18 3.38 23.81
C ASP A 79 -5.50 4.17 22.66
N ILE A 80 -6.10 4.20 21.47
CA ILE A 80 -5.49 4.79 20.27
C ILE A 80 -5.27 6.29 20.44
N GLU A 81 -6.27 7.01 20.97
CA GLU A 81 -6.18 8.45 21.16
C GLU A 81 -5.11 8.81 22.19
N GLU A 82 -5.05 8.09 23.31
CA GLU A 82 -4.03 8.28 24.34
C GLU A 82 -2.62 8.01 23.79
N MET A 83 -2.44 6.89 23.09
CA MET A 83 -1.15 6.56 22.47
C MET A 83 -0.74 7.59 21.41
N PHE A 84 -1.69 8.08 20.61
CA PHE A 84 -1.43 9.14 19.65
C PHE A 84 -0.96 10.43 20.32
N ASN A 85 -1.57 10.83 21.43
CA ASN A 85 -1.17 12.01 22.17
C ASN A 85 0.26 11.88 22.73
N ARG A 86 0.63 10.70 23.26
CA ARG A 86 2.02 10.42 23.67
C ARG A 86 3.01 10.54 22.51
N LEU A 87 2.67 10.01 21.33
CA LEU A 87 3.50 10.15 20.13
C LEU A 87 3.61 11.62 19.70
N HIS A 88 2.56 12.41 19.88
CA HIS A 88 2.57 13.84 19.59
C HIS A 88 3.52 14.62 20.51
N GLU A 89 3.53 14.31 21.80
CA GLU A 89 4.50 14.87 22.74
C GLU A 89 5.93 14.47 22.38
N GLN A 90 6.17 13.18 22.09
CA GLN A 90 7.48 12.65 21.71
C GLN A 90 8.05 13.24 20.42
N ALA A 91 7.21 13.76 19.52
CA ALA A 91 7.67 14.40 18.30
C ALA A 91 8.57 15.63 18.57
N ASN A 92 8.57 16.17 19.79
CA ASN A 92 9.54 17.16 20.29
C ASN A 92 9.80 18.33 19.29
N GLN A 93 8.73 18.90 18.72
CA GLN A 93 8.79 20.00 17.75
C GLN A 93 9.45 19.66 16.40
N ASN A 94 9.63 18.39 16.06
CA ASN A 94 10.02 17.99 14.72
C ASN A 94 8.84 18.19 13.74
N ASP A 95 8.91 19.25 12.92
CA ASP A 95 7.85 19.63 11.99
C ASP A 95 7.42 18.50 11.05
N SER A 96 8.36 17.70 10.54
CA SER A 96 8.05 16.60 9.63
C SER A 96 7.26 15.49 10.33
N LEU A 97 7.61 15.14 11.57
CA LEU A 97 6.86 14.17 12.37
C LEU A 97 5.50 14.73 12.79
N LEU A 98 5.43 16.00 13.18
CA LEU A 98 4.17 16.67 13.51
C LEU A 98 3.23 16.73 12.30
N ASN A 99 3.75 16.96 11.10
CA ASN A 99 2.96 16.93 9.85
C ASN A 99 2.40 15.53 9.56
N LEU A 100 3.16 14.47 9.84
CA LEU A 100 2.67 13.10 9.74
C LEU A 100 1.55 12.85 10.76
N LEU A 101 1.76 13.22 12.02
CA LEU A 101 0.75 13.05 13.07
C LEU A 101 -0.51 13.88 12.79
N GLN A 102 -0.37 15.08 12.25
CA GLN A 102 -1.52 15.90 11.85
C GLN A 102 -2.34 15.22 10.76
N TYR A 103 -1.68 14.58 9.78
CA TYR A 103 -2.37 13.76 8.79
C TYR A 103 -3.11 12.60 9.45
N VAL A 104 -2.47 11.88 10.38
CA VAL A 104 -3.09 10.74 11.07
C VAL A 104 -4.31 11.20 11.88
N ARG A 105 -4.16 12.27 12.66
CA ARG A 105 -5.20 12.91 13.44
C ARG A 105 -6.43 13.26 12.60
N LYS A 106 -6.21 14.00 11.50
CA LYS A 106 -7.30 14.50 10.63
C LYS A 106 -7.95 13.41 9.79
N THR A 107 -7.24 12.32 9.49
CA THR A 107 -7.73 11.28 8.56
C THR A 107 -8.33 10.08 9.26
N TRP A 108 -7.74 9.67 10.39
CA TRP A 108 -7.99 8.37 11.02
C TRP A 108 -8.58 8.46 12.44
N ILE A 109 -8.36 9.56 13.15
CA ILE A 109 -8.82 9.71 14.55
C ILE A 109 -10.10 10.55 14.61
N TYR A 110 -10.05 11.80 14.13
CA TYR A 110 -11.20 12.72 14.25
C TYR A 110 -11.99 12.91 12.95
N ALA A 111 -11.64 12.19 11.88
CA ALA A 111 -12.50 12.17 10.71
C ALA A 111 -13.79 11.43 11.06
N ASN A 112 -14.95 12.05 10.82
CA ASN A 112 -16.27 11.42 10.97
C ASN A 112 -16.55 10.30 9.92
N ARG A 113 -15.51 9.65 9.40
CA ARG A 113 -15.58 8.65 8.32
C ARG A 113 -15.23 7.24 8.79
N TRP A 114 -14.16 7.09 9.58
CA TRP A 114 -13.69 5.80 10.06
C TRP A 114 -13.23 5.95 11.50
N ASP A 115 -14.15 5.62 12.41
CA ASP A 115 -13.87 5.59 13.84
C ASP A 115 -12.77 4.57 14.16
N PRO A 116 -11.86 4.83 15.13
CA PRO A 116 -10.83 3.88 15.57
C PRO A 116 -11.32 2.44 15.82
N THR A 117 -12.54 2.25 16.31
CA THR A 117 -13.15 0.92 16.50
C THR A 117 -13.34 0.15 15.18
N THR A 118 -13.47 0.86 14.06
CA THR A 118 -13.67 0.28 12.73
C THR A 118 -12.38 -0.23 12.11
N TRP A 119 -11.21 0.30 12.50
CA TRP A 119 -9.92 -0.06 11.89
C TRP A 119 -8.89 -0.66 12.87
N SER A 120 -9.09 -0.56 14.19
CA SER A 120 -8.28 -1.29 15.17
C SER A 120 -8.37 -2.80 14.95
N ALA A 121 -7.25 -3.42 14.61
CA ALA A 121 -7.05 -4.85 14.45
C ALA A 121 -6.66 -5.57 15.76
N TYR A 122 -6.77 -4.93 16.93
CA TYR A 122 -6.45 -5.54 18.22
C TYR A 122 -7.24 -6.83 18.47
N ARG A 123 -6.53 -7.89 18.91
CA ARG A 123 -7.05 -9.25 19.13
C ARG A 123 -7.79 -9.86 17.93
N ARG A 124 -7.61 -9.33 16.72
CA ARG A 124 -8.19 -9.92 15.53
C ARG A 124 -7.30 -11.06 15.07
N ASN A 125 -7.81 -12.28 15.17
CA ASN A 125 -7.21 -13.46 14.56
C ASN A 125 -7.49 -13.48 13.04
N ILE A 126 -7.31 -12.34 12.37
CA ILE A 126 -7.23 -12.31 10.92
C ILE A 126 -5.84 -12.81 10.62
N ARG A 127 -5.74 -14.06 10.17
CA ARG A 127 -4.55 -14.63 9.55
C ARG A 127 -4.22 -13.78 8.32
N THR A 128 -3.51 -12.69 8.62
CA THR A 128 -2.54 -11.96 7.83
C THR A 128 -2.97 -11.39 6.49
N ASN A 129 -2.89 -10.06 6.44
CA ASN A 129 -2.35 -9.27 5.34
C ASN A 129 -1.47 -10.03 4.31
N ASN A 130 -0.72 -11.07 4.69
CA ASN A 130 0.03 -11.96 3.80
C ASN A 130 -0.76 -12.47 2.58
N ASP A 131 -2.07 -12.72 2.68
CA ASP A 131 -2.88 -13.10 1.51
C ASP A 131 -3.07 -11.92 0.55
N ILE A 132 -3.31 -10.73 1.08
CA ILE A 132 -3.46 -9.48 0.33
C ILE A 132 -2.10 -9.04 -0.27
N GLU A 133 -1.02 -9.11 0.52
CA GLU A 133 0.37 -8.89 0.09
C GLU A 133 0.79 -9.89 -0.98
N GLY A 134 0.53 -11.18 -0.76
CA GLY A 134 0.82 -12.25 -1.71
C GLY A 134 0.06 -12.07 -3.02
N TRP A 135 -1.22 -11.67 -2.95
CA TRP A 135 -2.03 -11.37 -4.13
C TRP A 135 -1.53 -10.12 -4.87
N HIS A 136 -1.25 -9.02 -4.16
CA HIS A 136 -0.68 -7.81 -4.76
C HIS A 136 0.68 -8.06 -5.41
N ASN A 137 1.56 -8.82 -4.75
CA ASN A 137 2.87 -9.17 -5.28
C ASN A 137 2.73 -9.99 -6.57
N ARG A 138 1.81 -10.95 -6.59
CA ARG A 138 1.53 -11.76 -7.79
C ARG A 138 1.02 -10.91 -8.95
N ILE A 139 0.13 -9.95 -8.70
CA ILE A 139 -0.39 -9.07 -9.75
C ILE A 139 0.70 -8.15 -10.29
N ASN A 140 1.47 -7.51 -9.41
CA ASN A 140 2.56 -6.61 -9.82
C ASN A 140 3.63 -7.36 -10.64
N GLN A 141 3.97 -8.60 -10.27
CA GLN A 141 4.89 -9.43 -11.05
C GLN A 141 4.31 -9.80 -12.43
N THR A 142 2.99 -9.97 -12.53
CA THR A 142 2.34 -10.33 -13.80
C THR A 142 2.22 -9.13 -14.73
N SER A 143 1.91 -7.94 -14.20
CA SER A 143 1.82 -6.70 -14.99
C SER A 143 3.19 -6.26 -15.54
N LEU A 144 4.28 -6.46 -14.78
CA LEU A 144 5.65 -6.17 -15.24
C LEU A 144 6.11 -7.07 -16.41
N LYS A 145 5.63 -8.32 -16.44
CA LYS A 145 5.89 -9.26 -17.55
C LYS A 145 5.13 -8.89 -18.82
N GLN A 146 4.00 -8.18 -18.71
CA GLN A 146 3.21 -7.75 -19.87
C GLN A 146 3.75 -6.46 -20.51
N THR A 147 4.33 -5.54 -19.73
CA THR A 147 4.97 -4.32 -20.27
C THR A 147 6.32 -4.56 -20.95
N SER A 148 6.87 -5.78 -20.87
CA SER A 148 8.15 -6.16 -21.46
C SER A 148 8.01 -7.11 -22.67
N ALA A 149 6.89 -7.02 -23.41
CA ALA A 149 6.78 -7.67 -24.71
C ALA A 149 7.63 -6.92 -25.77
N PRO A 150 8.60 -7.57 -26.43
CA PRO A 150 9.44 -6.90 -27.42
C PRO A 150 8.63 -6.63 -28.69
N ILE A 151 8.64 -5.36 -29.12
CA ILE A 151 8.16 -4.93 -30.44
C ILE A 151 8.96 -5.72 -31.50
N LEU A 152 8.30 -6.67 -32.17
CA LEU A 152 8.84 -7.39 -33.31
C LEU A 152 9.14 -6.39 -34.44
N ARG A 153 10.42 -6.05 -34.61
CA ARG A 153 10.91 -5.25 -35.74
C ARG A 153 10.85 -6.12 -36.98
N SER A 154 9.96 -5.80 -37.91
CA SER A 154 9.85 -6.47 -39.22
C SER A 154 11.19 -6.41 -39.96
N ARG A 155 11.77 -7.57 -40.29
CA ARG A 155 12.91 -7.70 -41.20
C ARG A 155 12.50 -7.20 -42.59
N LYS A 156 13.09 -6.10 -43.06
CA LYS A 156 13.08 -5.74 -44.48
C LYS A 156 13.97 -6.73 -45.22
N THR A 157 13.39 -7.56 -46.08
CA THR A 157 14.11 -8.29 -47.13
C THR A 157 14.59 -7.27 -48.17
N THR A 158 15.91 -7.14 -48.33
CA THR A 158 16.50 -6.40 -49.46
C THR A 158 17.16 -7.41 -50.39
N THR A 159 16.61 -7.46 -51.60
CA THR A 159 17.00 -8.27 -52.75
C THR A 159 18.45 -7.99 -53.16
N GLN A 160 19.23 -9.05 -53.31
CA GLN A 160 20.61 -9.01 -53.76
C GLN A 160 20.64 -9.02 -55.30
N GLY A 161 21.03 -7.91 -55.89
CA GLY A 161 21.41 -7.80 -57.30
C GLY A 161 22.84 -7.28 -57.36
N SER A 162 23.80 -8.13 -57.73
CA SER A 162 25.19 -7.76 -57.95
C SER A 162 25.61 -8.24 -59.33
N GLN A 163 25.72 -7.31 -60.27
CA GLN A 163 26.50 -7.46 -61.49
C GLN A 163 27.81 -6.68 -61.35
N ASP A 164 28.90 -7.38 -61.62
CA ASP A 164 30.17 -6.95 -62.19
C ASP A 164 30.63 -5.49 -62.08
N ARG A 165 31.82 -5.29 -61.51
CA ARG A 165 33.03 -4.92 -62.30
C ARG A 165 34.29 -4.80 -61.43
N ARG A 166 35.30 -5.57 -61.84
CA ARG A 166 36.70 -5.20 -62.10
C ARG A 166 37.50 -4.34 -61.09
N SER A 167 38.58 -4.99 -60.66
CA SER A 167 40.00 -4.60 -60.81
C SER A 167 40.67 -3.71 -59.77
N SER A 168 41.74 -4.33 -59.24
CA SER A 168 43.10 -3.81 -59.08
C SER A 168 43.51 -3.19 -57.74
N SER A 169 44.57 -3.82 -57.22
CA SER A 169 45.77 -3.17 -56.65
C SER A 169 45.64 -2.60 -55.23
N ARG A 170 46.64 -2.66 -54.35
CA ARG A 170 47.91 -3.38 -54.21
C ARG A 170 48.48 -2.87 -52.87
N THR A 171 49.16 -3.74 -52.15
CA THR A 171 50.32 -3.47 -51.27
C THR A 171 50.21 -2.70 -49.94
N CYS A 172 50.87 -3.36 -48.98
CA CYS A 172 51.48 -2.99 -47.70
C CYS A 172 50.59 -3.00 -46.46
#